data_AF-K9VTC2-F1
#
_entry.id   AF-K9VTC2-F1
#
_cell.length_a   1.000
_cell.length_b   1.000
_cell.length_c   1.000
_cell.angle_alpha   90.00
_cell.angle_beta   90.00
_cell.angle_gamma   90.00
#
_symmetry.space_group_name_H-M   'P 1'
#
loop_
_entity.id
_entity.type
_entity.pdbx_description
1 polymer ?
#
loop_
_entity_poly.entity_id
_entity_poly.type
_entity_poly.pdbx_seq_one_letter_code
_entity_poly.pdbx_strand_id
1 'polypeptide(L)'
;MFSKNQQLTSGSEHIGKPQIIAGKKKLLLFSQPSQKKLPNPASNSLNNSGSRVSSFLFIGRWFRFGVVLFLLLSVLLGTTGCTASATTISWTPATRLIPVENVQGIVAENSELNPQDSASNVLAWAVNKPAGRLVIFNFNSPGVCGAGGCLYAGYLFIKNVSTTRVFASYLNDKLPPNKPLLQVVSDPSKTSDLPCLQVQQHSQNGIRQLFYCFNGRQYQLANSSLIELPHKMQ
;
A
#
# COMPACT_ATOMS: atom_id res chain seq x y z
N MET A 1 35.66 -43.66 -15.67
CA MET A 1 36.52 -43.39 -14.48
C MET A 1 36.41 -41.89 -14.21
N PHE A 2 35.81 -41.34 -13.16
CA PHE A 2 35.31 -41.82 -11.88
C PHE A 2 33.90 -41.27 -11.63
N SER A 3 33.08 -42.11 -11.01
CA SER A 3 31.75 -41.84 -10.46
C SER A 3 31.87 -41.70 -8.93
N LYS A 4 31.12 -40.77 -8.32
CA LYS A 4 30.72 -40.77 -6.88
C LYS A 4 29.74 -39.59 -6.67
N ASN A 5 28.44 -39.84 -6.74
CA ASN A 5 27.54 -40.31 -5.68
C ASN A 5 27.18 -39.24 -4.64
N GLN A 6 25.92 -38.82 -4.76
CA GLN A 6 25.10 -38.07 -3.83
C GLN A 6 25.01 -38.76 -2.46
N GLN A 7 24.95 -37.96 -1.40
CA GLN A 7 24.39 -38.36 -0.11
C GLN A 7 23.34 -37.34 0.30
N LEU A 8 22.08 -37.77 0.23
CA LEU A 8 20.95 -37.18 0.92
C LEU A 8 21.10 -37.45 2.43
N THR A 9 21.10 -36.40 3.24
CA THR A 9 20.82 -36.52 4.68
C THR A 9 19.46 -35.90 4.96
N SER A 10 18.51 -36.79 5.25
CA SER A 10 17.16 -36.52 5.74
C SER A 10 17.22 -36.06 7.19
N GLY A 11 17.10 -34.75 7.42
CA GLY A 11 16.90 -34.16 8.75
C GLY A 11 15.41 -34.04 9.04
N SER A 12 14.89 -34.95 9.85
CA SER A 12 13.53 -34.92 10.41
C SER A 12 13.52 -33.92 11.57
N GLU A 13 13.00 -32.72 11.36
CA GLU A 13 12.83 -31.72 12.43
C GLU A 13 11.40 -31.69 12.94
N HIS A 14 11.30 -31.62 14.27
CA HIS A 14 10.14 -31.86 15.10
C HIS A 14 8.96 -30.91 14.84
N ILE A 15 7.77 -31.49 14.76
CA ILE A 15 6.47 -30.81 14.84
C ILE A 15 6.31 -30.19 16.23
N GLY A 16 6.51 -28.87 16.30
CA GLY A 16 6.19 -28.04 17.46
C GLY A 16 4.68 -27.83 17.58
N LYS A 17 4.12 -28.32 18.68
CA LYS A 17 2.72 -28.19 19.10
C LYS A 17 2.35 -26.70 19.32
N PRO A 18 1.20 -26.20 18.84
CA PRO A 18 0.78 -24.83 19.12
C PRO A 18 0.33 -24.68 20.59
N GLN A 19 1.05 -23.84 21.33
CA GLN A 19 0.63 -23.33 22.65
C GLN A 19 -0.43 -22.25 22.43
N ILE A 20 -1.68 -22.55 22.79
CA ILE A 20 -2.78 -21.58 22.81
C ILE A 20 -2.61 -20.73 24.08
N ILE A 21 -2.09 -19.51 23.92
CA ILE A 21 -2.08 -18.52 25.01
C ILE A 21 -3.44 -17.84 25.02
N ALA A 22 -4.29 -18.25 25.96
CA ALA A 22 -5.55 -17.60 26.28
C ALA A 22 -5.29 -16.25 26.95
N GLY A 23 -5.35 -15.17 26.16
CA GLY A 23 -5.35 -13.80 26.68
C GLY A 23 -6.65 -13.48 27.41
N LYS A 24 -6.57 -13.35 28.73
CA LYS A 24 -7.65 -12.84 29.61
C LYS A 24 -8.13 -11.47 29.11
N LYS A 25 -9.35 -11.41 28.56
CA LYS A 25 -10.09 -10.16 28.37
C LYS A 25 -10.47 -9.61 29.75
N LYS A 26 -9.80 -8.54 30.17
CA LYS A 26 -10.19 -7.74 31.34
C LYS A 26 -11.39 -6.90 30.93
N LEU A 27 -12.59 -7.36 31.30
CA LEU A 27 -13.84 -6.62 31.21
C LEU A 27 -13.68 -5.33 32.05
N LEU A 28 -13.56 -4.18 31.40
CA LEU A 28 -13.67 -2.89 32.07
C LEU A 28 -15.17 -2.60 32.25
N LEU A 29 -15.66 -2.94 33.43
CA LEU A 29 -16.94 -2.51 33.97
C LEU A 29 -16.94 -0.98 34.04
N PHE A 30 -17.84 -0.36 33.27
CA PHE A 30 -18.15 1.06 33.38
C PHE A 30 -18.77 1.32 34.77
N SER A 31 -18.06 2.09 35.58
CA SER A 31 -18.53 2.62 36.85
C SER A 31 -19.62 3.68 36.62
N GLN A 32 -20.82 3.46 37.15
CA GLN A 32 -21.88 4.46 37.23
C GLN A 32 -21.47 5.61 38.18
N PRO A 33 -21.71 6.88 37.81
CA PRO A 33 -21.52 7.99 38.74
C PRO A 33 -22.70 8.08 39.73
N SER A 34 -22.30 8.20 41.00
CA SER A 34 -23.10 8.32 42.20
C SER A 34 -24.09 9.48 42.16
N GLN A 35 -25.39 9.19 42.38
CA GLN A 35 -26.43 10.19 42.61
C GLN A 35 -26.23 10.85 43.99
N LYS A 36 -25.89 12.15 44.00
CA LYS A 36 -25.93 12.98 45.20
C LYS A 36 -27.37 13.32 45.54
N LYS A 37 -27.80 12.89 46.72
CA LYS A 37 -29.06 13.25 47.38
C LYS A 37 -28.80 14.38 48.37
N LEU A 38 -29.52 15.51 48.27
CA LEU A 38 -29.84 16.46 49.36
C LEU A 38 -30.71 17.63 48.82
N PRO A 39 -31.39 18.41 49.66
CA PRO A 39 -32.52 18.11 50.55
C PRO A 39 -33.83 18.82 50.11
N ASN A 40 -34.96 18.40 50.68
CA ASN A 40 -36.21 19.16 50.64
C ASN A 40 -36.06 20.49 51.39
N PRO A 41 -36.76 21.53 50.91
CA PRO A 41 -37.55 22.37 51.82
C PRO A 41 -39.01 22.46 51.39
N ALA A 42 -39.88 22.40 52.38
CA ALA A 42 -41.31 22.62 52.26
C ALA A 42 -41.63 24.06 51.83
N SER A 43 -42.75 24.22 51.10
CA SER A 43 -43.91 25.03 51.53
C SER A 43 -44.63 25.75 50.38
N ASN A 44 -45.95 25.54 50.37
CA ASN A 44 -47.05 26.47 50.06
C ASN A 44 -47.47 26.72 48.60
N SER A 45 -48.63 26.13 48.29
CA SER A 45 -49.82 26.72 47.65
C SER A 45 -49.77 28.21 47.31
N LEU A 46 -49.95 28.58 46.03
CA LEU A 46 -51.22 29.05 45.46
C LEU A 46 -51.02 29.55 44.02
N ASN A 47 -51.91 29.10 43.14
CA ASN A 47 -52.48 29.76 41.96
C ASN A 47 -51.61 30.76 41.17
N ASN A 48 -51.31 30.44 39.90
CA ASN A 48 -51.81 31.30 38.83
C ASN A 48 -51.85 30.63 37.45
N SER A 49 -52.93 30.93 36.74
CA SER A 49 -53.22 30.60 35.35
C SER A 49 -52.26 31.35 34.40
N GLY A 50 -51.82 30.71 33.32
CA GLY A 50 -51.10 31.40 32.25
C GLY A 50 -50.44 30.49 31.21
N SER A 51 -51.19 30.17 30.13
CA SER A 51 -50.70 29.91 28.77
C SER A 51 -49.35 29.16 28.59
N ARG A 52 -49.39 27.82 28.59
CA ARG A 52 -48.32 26.97 28.01
C ARG A 52 -48.68 26.53 26.59
N VAL A 53 -48.64 27.46 25.63
CA VAL A 53 -48.62 27.09 24.20
C VAL A 53 -47.64 28.00 23.45
N SER A 54 -46.37 27.99 23.84
CA SER A 54 -45.31 28.63 23.04
C SER A 54 -43.95 27.91 23.05
N SER A 55 -43.79 26.88 23.88
CA SER A 55 -42.48 26.22 24.06
C SER A 55 -42.19 25.08 23.05
N PHE A 56 -43.21 24.40 22.54
CA PHE A 56 -43.01 23.25 21.63
C PHE A 56 -42.62 23.64 20.19
N LEU A 57 -43.05 24.81 19.71
CA LEU A 57 -42.72 25.29 18.36
C LEU A 57 -41.26 25.78 18.26
N PHE A 58 -40.66 26.18 19.37
CA PHE A 58 -39.25 26.58 19.41
C PHE A 58 -38.32 25.36 19.28
N ILE A 59 -38.57 24.28 20.02
CA ILE A 59 -37.74 23.05 19.97
C ILE A 59 -37.75 22.41 18.57
N GLY A 60 -38.92 22.31 17.92
CA GLY A 60 -39.01 21.73 16.58
C GLY A 60 -38.25 22.52 15.51
N ARG A 61 -38.14 23.85 15.68
CA ARG A 61 -37.39 24.71 14.77
C ARG A 61 -35.88 24.52 14.92
N TRP A 62 -35.36 24.42 16.15
CA TRP A 62 -33.94 24.11 16.40
C TRP A 62 -33.55 22.70 15.98
N PHE A 63 -34.45 21.72 16.11
CA PHE A 63 -34.21 20.36 15.63
C PHE A 63 -34.03 20.32 14.11
N ARG A 64 -34.85 21.06 13.34
CA ARG A 64 -34.71 21.16 11.88
C ARG A 64 -33.40 21.81 11.46
N PHE A 65 -32.95 22.86 12.14
CA PHE A 65 -31.64 23.47 11.88
C PHE A 65 -30.49 22.51 12.20
N GLY A 66 -30.57 21.76 13.31
CA GLY A 66 -29.58 20.74 13.66
C GLY A 66 -29.47 19.62 12.63
N VAL A 67 -30.60 19.12 12.12
CA VAL A 67 -30.63 18.07 11.08
C VAL A 67 -30.06 18.59 9.76
N VAL A 68 -30.44 19.80 9.34
CA VAL A 68 -29.89 20.40 8.10
C VAL A 68 -28.39 20.63 8.23
N LEU A 69 -27.92 21.17 9.35
CA LEU A 69 -26.48 21.38 9.59
C LEU A 69 -25.71 20.06 9.64
N PHE A 70 -26.25 19.03 10.29
CA PHE A 70 -25.64 17.71 10.37
C PHE A 70 -25.55 17.04 8.98
N LEU A 71 -26.60 17.14 8.16
CA LEU A 71 -26.57 16.65 6.78
C LEU A 71 -25.57 17.41 5.92
N LEU A 72 -25.49 18.74 6.08
CA LEU A 72 -24.51 19.57 5.37
C LEU A 72 -23.07 19.18 5.75
N LEU A 73 -22.80 19.03 7.04
CA LEU A 73 -21.49 18.58 7.54
C LEU A 73 -21.15 17.15 7.08
N SER A 74 -22.13 16.25 7.03
CA SER A 74 -21.93 14.88 6.54
C SER A 74 -21.56 14.84 5.05
N VAL A 75 -22.15 15.71 4.23
CA VAL A 75 -21.78 15.84 2.80
C VAL A 75 -20.40 16.47 2.64
N LEU A 76 -20.05 17.49 3.43
CA LEU A 76 -18.71 18.10 3.38
C LEU A 76 -17.61 17.14 3.85
N LEU A 77 -17.86 16.35 4.89
CA LEU A 77 -16.89 15.37 5.41
C LEU A 77 -16.85 14.08 4.58
N GLY A 78 -17.92 13.76 3.86
CA GLY A 78 -18.02 12.56 3.03
C GLY A 78 -17.32 12.65 1.67
N THR A 79 -16.91 13.85 1.24
CA THR A 79 -16.27 14.07 -0.08
C THR A 79 -14.76 14.25 -0.02
N THR A 80 -14.14 14.26 1.16
CA THR A 80 -12.67 14.18 1.29
C THR A 80 -12.19 12.73 1.18
N GLY A 81 -12.44 12.11 0.02
CA GLY A 81 -11.74 10.89 -0.35
C GLY A 81 -10.29 11.25 -0.66
N CYS A 82 -9.33 10.73 0.11
CA CYS A 82 -7.91 10.88 -0.17
C CYS A 82 -7.61 10.24 -1.53
N THR A 83 -7.52 11.07 -2.58
CA THR A 83 -6.97 10.64 -3.86
C THR A 83 -5.50 10.31 -3.61
N ALA A 84 -5.16 9.02 -3.60
CA ALA A 84 -3.77 8.60 -3.50
C ALA A 84 -3.01 9.19 -4.69
N SER A 85 -2.02 10.05 -4.42
CA SER A 85 -1.16 10.60 -5.46
C SER A 85 -0.32 9.47 -6.07
N ALA A 86 -0.66 9.10 -7.30
CA ALA A 86 0.13 8.20 -8.12
C ALA A 86 1.09 9.03 -8.99
N THR A 87 2.39 8.73 -8.90
CA THR A 87 3.43 9.39 -9.68
C THR A 87 3.97 8.42 -10.72
N THR A 88 4.02 8.86 -11.98
CA THR A 88 4.62 8.09 -13.07
C THR A 88 6.14 8.05 -12.93
N ILE A 89 6.73 6.88 -13.19
CA ILE A 89 8.19 6.69 -13.12
C ILE A 89 8.85 7.31 -14.36
N SER A 90 9.81 8.20 -14.12
CA SER A 90 10.71 8.71 -15.15
C SER A 90 11.96 7.83 -15.20
N TRP A 91 12.11 7.10 -16.31
CA TRP A 91 13.25 6.21 -16.53
C TRP A 91 14.49 7.00 -16.95
N THR A 92 15.64 6.68 -16.36
CA THR A 92 16.93 7.32 -16.64
C THR A 92 18.04 6.29 -16.72
N PRO A 93 19.16 6.53 -17.43
CA PRO A 93 20.27 5.57 -17.46
C PRO A 93 20.77 5.24 -16.05
N ALA A 94 20.90 3.96 -15.73
CA ALA A 94 21.23 3.49 -14.38
C ALA A 94 22.59 4.00 -13.90
N THR A 95 23.55 4.17 -14.82
CA THR A 95 24.88 4.73 -14.58
C THR A 95 24.88 6.20 -14.12
N ARG A 96 23.76 6.92 -14.28
CA ARG A 96 23.58 8.26 -13.71
C ARG A 96 23.10 8.23 -12.26
N LEU A 97 22.54 7.11 -11.81
CA LEU A 97 21.94 6.99 -10.48
C LEU A 97 22.90 6.33 -9.49
N ILE A 98 23.67 5.34 -9.95
CA ILE A 98 24.62 4.57 -9.14
C ILE A 98 25.93 4.33 -9.93
N PRO A 99 27.05 3.98 -9.24
CA PRO A 99 28.31 3.66 -9.90
C PRO A 99 28.17 2.53 -10.93
N VAL A 100 28.96 2.62 -12.00
CA VAL A 100 28.85 1.70 -13.16
C VAL A 100 29.14 0.25 -12.76
N GLU A 101 30.05 0.04 -11.81
CA GLU A 101 30.45 -1.27 -11.29
C GLU A 101 29.25 -1.96 -10.61
N ASN A 102 28.43 -1.18 -9.90
CA ASN A 102 27.21 -1.70 -9.28
C ASN A 102 26.17 -2.06 -10.34
N VAL A 103 26.03 -1.25 -11.41
CA VAL A 103 25.14 -1.58 -12.53
C VAL A 103 25.59 -2.88 -13.20
N GLN A 104 26.89 -3.04 -13.45
CA GLN A 104 27.46 -4.25 -14.04
C GLN A 104 27.20 -5.50 -13.19
N GLY A 105 27.41 -5.41 -11.87
CA GLY A 105 27.08 -6.51 -10.95
C GLY A 105 25.60 -6.89 -11.01
N ILE A 106 24.70 -5.89 -11.09
CA ILE A 106 23.25 -6.10 -11.18
C ILE A 106 22.86 -6.69 -12.54
N VAL A 107 23.50 -6.29 -13.64
CA VAL A 107 23.29 -6.91 -14.96
C VAL A 107 23.72 -8.37 -14.94
N ALA A 108 24.88 -8.68 -14.36
CA ALA A 108 25.39 -10.04 -14.25
C ALA A 108 24.51 -10.94 -13.36
N GLU A 109 23.88 -10.40 -12.31
CA GLU A 109 22.97 -11.16 -11.45
C GLU A 109 21.63 -11.50 -12.11
N ASN A 110 21.18 -10.68 -13.07
CA ASN A 110 19.81 -10.75 -13.61
C ASN A 110 19.72 -11.12 -15.09
N SER A 111 20.84 -11.20 -15.81
CA SER A 111 20.85 -11.49 -17.24
C SER A 111 22.12 -12.18 -17.70
N GLU A 112 22.06 -12.85 -18.85
CA GLU A 112 23.23 -13.44 -19.53
C GLU A 112 23.94 -12.43 -20.45
N LEU A 113 23.51 -11.16 -20.44
CA LEU A 113 24.13 -10.13 -21.25
C LEU A 113 25.54 -9.81 -20.76
N ASN A 114 26.41 -9.34 -21.67
CA ASN A 114 27.70 -8.78 -21.28
C ASN A 114 27.48 -7.55 -20.37
N PRO A 115 27.96 -7.57 -19.11
CA PRO A 115 27.74 -6.47 -18.17
C PRO A 115 28.37 -5.16 -18.62
N GLN A 116 29.54 -5.20 -19.27
CA GLN A 116 30.27 -4.01 -19.71
C GLN A 116 29.50 -3.25 -20.79
N ASP A 117 28.99 -3.99 -21.77
CA ASP A 117 28.25 -3.42 -22.91
C ASP A 117 26.84 -2.98 -22.54
N SER A 118 26.23 -3.69 -21.57
CA SER A 118 24.82 -3.50 -21.23
C SER A 118 24.57 -2.45 -20.18
N ALA A 119 25.53 -2.19 -19.28
CA ALA A 119 25.35 -1.25 -18.17
C ALA A 119 24.93 0.16 -18.62
N SER A 120 25.42 0.62 -19.77
CA SER A 120 25.06 1.92 -20.36
C SER A 120 23.62 1.99 -20.88
N ASN A 121 23.03 0.84 -21.21
CA ASN A 121 21.71 0.72 -21.83
C ASN A 121 20.59 0.40 -20.82
N VAL A 122 20.94 -0.04 -19.60
CA VAL A 122 19.95 -0.32 -18.56
C VAL A 122 19.39 0.98 -18.01
N LEU A 123 18.06 1.09 -18.06
CA LEU A 123 17.33 2.18 -17.45
C LEU A 123 16.97 1.85 -16.01
N ALA A 124 16.91 2.88 -15.17
CA ALA A 124 16.50 2.76 -13.79
C ALA A 124 15.77 4.01 -13.31
N TRP A 125 15.07 3.83 -12.21
CA TRP A 125 14.44 4.88 -11.41
C TRP A 125 14.83 4.71 -9.96
N ALA A 126 15.03 5.82 -9.24
CA ALA A 126 15.44 5.77 -7.85
C ALA A 126 14.64 6.72 -6.96
N VAL A 127 14.47 6.34 -5.70
CA VAL A 127 13.87 7.17 -4.65
C VAL A 127 14.63 7.00 -3.33
N ASN A 128 14.86 8.11 -2.64
CA ASN A 128 15.43 8.11 -1.30
C ASN A 128 14.31 8.14 -0.26
N LYS A 129 14.38 7.24 0.73
CA LYS A 129 13.42 7.13 1.83
C LYS A 129 14.11 6.67 3.13
N PRO A 130 13.43 6.66 4.28
CA PRO A 130 14.04 6.26 5.56
C PRO A 130 14.69 4.87 5.55
N ALA A 131 14.11 3.88 4.86
CA ALA A 131 14.70 2.54 4.75
C ALA A 131 15.96 2.48 3.87
N GLY A 132 16.27 3.53 3.10
CA GLY A 132 17.39 3.58 2.17
C GLY A 132 17.01 4.12 0.80
N ARG A 133 17.92 3.94 -0.15
CA ARG A 133 17.72 4.32 -1.55
C ARG A 133 17.24 3.11 -2.34
N LEU A 134 15.98 3.13 -2.75
CA LEU A 134 15.42 2.13 -3.66
C LEU A 134 15.78 2.50 -5.09
N VAL A 135 16.27 1.53 -5.87
CA VAL A 135 16.54 1.66 -7.31
C VAL A 135 15.85 0.50 -8.04
N ILE A 136 14.95 0.83 -8.97
CA ILE A 136 14.26 -0.14 -9.82
C ILE A 136 14.91 -0.10 -11.20
N PHE A 137 15.39 -1.24 -11.67
CA PHE A 137 16.01 -1.46 -12.96
C PHE A 137 14.98 -2.00 -13.93
N ASN A 138 15.03 -1.48 -15.15
CA ASN A 138 14.22 -1.87 -16.28
C ASN A 138 15.10 -2.63 -17.27
N PHE A 139 14.94 -3.95 -17.32
CA PHE A 139 15.61 -4.83 -18.28
C PHE A 139 14.76 -5.06 -19.53
N ASN A 140 13.94 -4.10 -19.91
CA ASN A 140 13.29 -4.08 -21.22
C ASN A 140 14.31 -3.72 -22.30
N SER A 141 15.23 -4.67 -22.54
CA SER A 141 16.22 -4.63 -23.59
C SER A 141 16.13 -5.92 -24.42
N PRO A 142 16.48 -5.85 -25.73
CA PRO A 142 16.55 -7.05 -26.56
C PRO A 142 17.46 -8.11 -25.94
N GLY A 143 16.99 -9.35 -25.88
CA GLY A 143 17.74 -10.49 -25.33
C GLY A 143 17.48 -10.83 -23.87
N VAL A 144 16.74 -10.01 -23.11
CA VAL A 144 16.38 -10.30 -21.70
C VAL A 144 14.87 -10.54 -21.51
N CYS A 145 14.05 -10.09 -22.45
CA CYS A 145 12.61 -10.29 -22.41
C CYS A 145 12.21 -11.66 -22.96
N GLY A 146 11.34 -12.36 -22.24
CA GLY A 146 10.72 -13.61 -22.68
C GLY A 146 9.27 -13.41 -23.12
N ALA A 147 8.57 -14.51 -23.44
CA ALA A 147 7.14 -14.48 -23.81
C ALA A 147 6.24 -13.86 -22.72
N GLY A 148 6.65 -13.94 -21.45
CA GLY A 148 5.94 -13.37 -20.30
C GLY A 148 6.21 -11.88 -20.04
N GLY A 149 7.10 -11.24 -20.82
CA GLY A 149 7.52 -9.85 -20.62
C GLY A 149 8.98 -9.71 -20.23
N CYS A 150 9.33 -8.54 -19.72
CA CYS A 150 10.69 -8.15 -19.37
C CYS A 150 10.88 -8.08 -17.85
N LEU A 151 12.09 -8.34 -17.37
CA LEU A 151 12.39 -8.29 -15.95
C LEU A 151 12.48 -6.84 -15.44
N TYR A 152 11.83 -6.60 -14.31
CA TYR A 152 12.00 -5.41 -13.49
C TYR A 152 12.49 -5.82 -12.12
N ALA A 153 13.66 -5.33 -11.71
CA ALA A 153 14.29 -5.69 -10.44
C ALA A 153 14.50 -4.45 -9.58
N GLY A 154 14.12 -4.51 -8.30
CA GLY A 154 14.32 -3.45 -7.33
C GLY A 154 15.39 -3.82 -6.32
N TYR A 155 16.35 -2.93 -6.11
CA TYR A 155 17.43 -3.07 -5.14
C TYR A 155 17.37 -1.95 -4.10
N LEU A 156 17.62 -2.31 -2.85
CA LEU A 156 17.69 -1.38 -1.74
C LEU A 156 19.16 -1.15 -1.36
N PHE A 157 19.60 0.10 -1.50
CA PHE A 157 20.93 0.56 -1.12
C PHE A 157 20.84 1.24 0.25
N ILE A 158 21.48 0.60 1.24
CA ILE A 158 21.56 1.09 2.62
C ILE A 158 23.02 1.41 2.91
N LYS A 159 23.28 2.52 3.59
CA LYS A 159 24.65 2.93 3.94
C LYS A 159 25.31 1.85 4.81
N ASN A 160 26.51 1.42 4.44
CA ASN A 160 27.33 0.42 5.15
C ASN A 160 26.70 -0.98 5.24
N VAL A 161 25.71 -1.30 4.41
CA VAL A 161 25.10 -2.64 4.33
C VAL A 161 25.15 -3.08 2.87
N SER A 162 25.23 -4.40 2.64
CA SER A 162 25.16 -4.95 1.29
C SER A 162 23.84 -4.60 0.61
N THR A 163 23.92 -4.22 -0.66
CA THR A 163 22.74 -3.99 -1.49
C THR A 163 21.93 -5.28 -1.59
N THR A 164 20.62 -5.20 -1.37
CA THR A 164 19.73 -6.36 -1.38
C THR A 164 18.65 -6.20 -2.45
N ARG A 165 18.38 -7.25 -3.23
CA ARG A 165 17.23 -7.29 -4.13
C ARG A 165 15.94 -7.44 -3.32
N VAL A 166 15.04 -6.47 -3.44
CA VAL A 166 13.78 -6.39 -2.69
C VAL A 166 12.54 -6.52 -3.57
N PHE A 167 12.70 -6.49 -4.90
CA PHE A 167 11.62 -6.68 -5.87
C PHE A 167 12.16 -7.38 -7.12
N ALA A 168 11.39 -8.30 -7.69
CA ALA A 168 11.68 -8.89 -9.00
C ALA A 168 10.35 -9.34 -9.61
N SER A 169 10.04 -8.88 -10.82
CA SER A 169 8.85 -9.32 -11.53
C SER A 169 9.05 -9.21 -13.05
N TYR A 170 8.53 -10.20 -13.77
CA TYR A 170 8.43 -10.12 -15.22
C TYR A 170 7.14 -9.40 -15.58
N LEU A 171 7.26 -8.26 -16.25
CA LEU A 171 6.15 -7.40 -16.60
C LEU A 171 6.06 -7.26 -18.12
N ASN A 172 4.85 -7.37 -18.64
CA ASN A 172 4.56 -7.13 -20.05
C ASN A 172 4.26 -5.64 -20.28
N ASP A 173 5.04 -5.01 -21.16
CA ASP A 173 4.95 -3.59 -21.51
C ASP A 173 3.90 -3.26 -22.58
N LYS A 174 3.22 -4.29 -23.13
CA LYS A 174 2.15 -4.17 -24.13
C LYS A 174 0.85 -3.68 -23.51
N LEU A 175 0.87 -2.47 -22.96
CA LEU A 175 -0.30 -1.77 -22.46
C LEU A 175 -0.90 -0.84 -23.53
N PRO A 176 -2.20 -0.52 -23.44
CA PRO A 176 -2.79 0.52 -24.26
C PRO A 176 -2.03 1.85 -24.13
N PRO A 177 -2.06 2.72 -25.15
CA PRO A 177 -1.39 4.02 -25.11
C PRO A 177 -1.77 4.83 -23.87
N ASN A 178 -0.83 5.60 -23.34
CA ASN A 178 -1.00 6.47 -22.16
C ASN A 178 -1.32 5.74 -20.84
N LYS A 179 -1.07 4.43 -20.75
CA LYS A 179 -1.12 3.68 -19.49
C LYS A 179 0.30 3.31 -19.04
N PRO A 180 0.79 3.87 -17.94
CA PRO A 180 2.14 3.52 -17.46
C PRO A 180 2.14 2.12 -16.85
N LEU A 181 3.17 1.35 -17.21
CA LEU A 181 3.41 0.00 -16.71
C LEU A 181 3.64 -0.04 -15.20
N LEU A 182 4.40 0.93 -14.70
CA LEU A 182 4.82 1.01 -13.31
C LEU A 182 4.63 2.46 -12.82
N GLN A 183 3.95 2.60 -11.69
CA GLN A 183 3.74 3.86 -10.99
C GLN A 183 4.08 3.69 -9.52
N VAL A 184 4.34 4.82 -8.87
CA VAL A 184 4.63 4.88 -7.45
C VAL A 184 3.43 5.48 -6.75
N VAL A 185 2.91 4.79 -5.76
CA VAL A 185 1.75 5.24 -4.99
C VAL A 185 2.15 5.37 -3.54
N SER A 186 1.85 6.53 -2.97
CA SER A 186 1.93 6.70 -1.52
C SER A 186 0.69 6.05 -0.92
N ASP A 187 0.85 5.05 -0.05
CA ASP A 187 -0.26 4.55 0.75
C ASP A 187 -0.48 5.53 1.91
N PRO A 188 -1.57 6.34 1.92
CA PRO A 188 -1.82 7.27 3.02
C PRO A 188 -2.18 6.54 4.32
N SER A 189 -2.53 5.25 4.27
CA SER A 189 -2.93 4.45 5.43
C SER A 189 -1.76 3.74 6.13
N LYS A 190 -0.57 3.73 5.52
CA LYS A 190 0.63 3.11 6.07
C LYS A 190 1.84 4.00 5.90
N THR A 191 2.50 4.33 7.01
CA THR A 191 3.86 4.88 7.02
C THR A 191 4.86 3.78 6.62
N SER A 192 4.85 3.35 5.36
CA SER A 192 5.86 2.43 4.85
C SER A 192 7.15 3.21 4.57
N ASP A 193 8.28 2.65 4.97
CA ASP A 193 9.60 3.25 4.75
C ASP A 193 10.01 3.26 3.28
N LEU A 194 9.24 2.63 2.38
CA LEU A 194 9.37 2.70 0.92
C LEU A 194 7.99 2.88 0.28
N PRO A 195 7.88 3.51 -0.90
CA PRO A 195 6.57 3.68 -1.53
C PRO A 195 6.06 2.34 -2.10
N CYS A 196 4.74 2.22 -2.24
CA CYS A 196 4.16 1.09 -2.95
C CYS A 196 4.32 1.26 -4.47
N LEU A 197 4.48 0.14 -5.17
CA LEU A 197 4.57 0.07 -6.62
C LEU A 197 3.22 -0.40 -7.15
N GLN A 198 2.61 0.41 -8.02
CA GLN A 198 1.44 0.02 -8.78
C GLN A 198 1.89 -0.42 -10.17
N VAL A 199 1.67 -1.70 -10.46
CA VAL A 199 1.95 -2.31 -11.75
C VAL A 199 0.63 -2.46 -12.51
N GLN A 200 0.62 -2.10 -13.79
CA GLN A 200 -0.50 -2.36 -14.69
C GLN A 200 -0.13 -3.48 -15.66
N GLN A 201 -0.97 -4.49 -15.82
CA GLN A 201 -0.77 -5.60 -16.76
C GLN A 201 -2.00 -5.79 -17.62
N HIS A 202 -1.78 -6.16 -18.89
CA HIS A 202 -2.86 -6.58 -19.75
C HIS A 202 -3.52 -7.86 -19.20
N SER A 203 -4.85 -7.90 -19.21
CA SER A 203 -5.66 -9.05 -18.86
C SER A 203 -6.69 -9.28 -19.97
N GLN A 204 -7.26 -10.48 -20.08
CA GLN A 204 -8.22 -10.82 -21.14
C GLN A 204 -9.39 -9.82 -21.22
N ASN A 205 -9.88 -9.37 -20.07
CA ASN A 205 -11.07 -8.52 -19.96
C ASN A 205 -10.74 -7.08 -19.52
N GLY A 206 -9.48 -6.65 -19.60
CA GLY A 206 -9.10 -5.29 -19.21
C GLY A 206 -7.67 -5.13 -18.71
N ILE A 207 -7.47 -4.23 -17.76
CA ILE A 207 -6.16 -3.94 -17.17
C ILE A 207 -6.16 -4.38 -15.71
N ARG A 208 -5.27 -5.32 -15.37
CA ARG A 208 -5.04 -5.73 -13.99
C ARG A 208 -4.09 -4.74 -13.32
N GLN A 209 -4.49 -4.20 -12.18
CA GLN A 209 -3.65 -3.36 -11.33
C GLN A 209 -3.17 -4.16 -10.13
N LEU A 210 -1.86 -4.23 -9.95
CA LEU A 210 -1.21 -4.94 -8.86
C LEU A 210 -0.48 -3.94 -7.99
N PHE A 211 -0.77 -3.92 -6.69
CA PHE A 211 -0.12 -3.05 -5.73
C PHE A 211 0.86 -3.86 -4.92
N TYR A 212 2.15 -3.57 -5.06
CA TYR A 212 3.22 -4.16 -4.27
C TYR A 212 3.68 -3.18 -3.21
N CYS A 213 3.72 -3.58 -1.95
CA CYS A 213 4.19 -2.74 -0.86
C CYS A 213 5.34 -3.42 -0.12
N PHE A 214 6.27 -2.61 0.36
CA PHE A 214 7.41 -3.09 1.14
C PHE A 214 6.98 -3.44 2.56
N ASN A 215 7.32 -4.65 3.02
CA ASN A 215 6.96 -5.15 4.34
C ASN A 215 8.10 -5.10 5.37
N GLY A 216 9.17 -4.36 5.08
CA GLY A 216 10.40 -4.33 5.89
C GLY A 216 11.49 -5.28 5.39
N ARG A 217 11.17 -6.22 4.48
CA ARG A 217 12.16 -7.14 3.86
C ARG A 217 12.13 -7.11 2.34
N GLN A 218 10.94 -7.24 1.76
CA GLN A 218 10.74 -7.28 0.32
C GLN A 218 9.38 -6.71 -0.06
N TYR A 219 9.20 -6.43 -1.35
CA TYR A 219 7.90 -6.08 -1.91
C TYR A 219 7.00 -7.30 -1.98
N GLN A 220 5.77 -7.16 -1.48
CA GLN A 220 4.74 -8.20 -1.53
C GLN A 220 3.46 -7.62 -2.14
N LEU A 221 2.71 -8.47 -2.84
CA LEU A 221 1.41 -8.09 -3.40
C LEU A 221 0.44 -7.80 -2.24
N ALA A 222 0.09 -6.52 -2.09
CA ALA A 222 -0.85 -6.03 -1.09
C ALA A 222 -2.28 -6.01 -1.61
N ASN A 223 -2.48 -5.71 -2.90
CA ASN A 223 -3.79 -5.66 -3.53
C ASN A 223 -3.71 -5.97 -5.03
N SER A 224 -4.80 -6.51 -5.59
CA SER A 224 -4.99 -6.77 -7.02
C SER A 224 -6.42 -6.39 -7.41
N SER A 225 -6.58 -5.47 -8.36
CA SER A 225 -7.88 -5.12 -8.94
C SER A 225 -7.88 -5.30 -10.46
N LEU A 226 -9.06 -5.46 -11.05
CA LEU A 226 -9.26 -5.48 -12.49
C LEU A 226 -10.05 -4.23 -12.89
N ILE A 227 -9.50 -3.46 -13.82
CA ILE A 227 -10.24 -2.41 -14.52
C ILE A 227 -10.71 -3.01 -15.83
N GLU A 228 -12.02 -3.22 -15.95
CA GLU A 228 -12.63 -3.65 -17.21
C GLU A 228 -12.50 -2.52 -18.24
N LEU A 229 -12.06 -2.88 -19.45
CA LEU A 229 -12.05 -1.93 -20.57
C LEU A 229 -13.43 -1.96 -21.22
N PRO A 230 -14.03 -0.79 -21.53
CA PRO A 230 -15.31 -0.76 -22.21
C PRO A 230 -15.18 -1.48 -23.54
N HIS A 231 -15.98 -2.53 -23.73
CA HIS A 231 -16.05 -3.27 -24.97
C HIS A 231 -16.44 -2.28 -26.08
N LYS A 232 -15.53 -1.99 -27.01
CA LYS A 232 -15.96 -1.39 -28.27
C LYS A 232 -16.84 -2.45 -28.93
N MET A 233 -18.14 -2.20 -29.00
CA MET A 233 -19.03 -2.92 -29.90
C MET A 233 -18.53 -2.59 -31.31
N GLN A 234 -17.99 -3.60 -31.97
CA GLN A 234 -17.47 -3.52 -33.32
C GLN A 234 -18.59 -3.88 -34.30
#